data_AF-A0A330GZE9-F1
#
_entry.id   AF-A0A330GZE9-F1
#
_cell.length_a   1.000
_cell.length_b   1.000
_cell.length_c   1.000
_cell.angle_alpha   90.00
_cell.angle_beta   90.00
_cell.angle_gamma   90.00
#
_symmetry.space_group_name_H-M   'P 1'
#
loop_
_entity.id
_entity.type
_entity.pdbx_description
1 polymer ?
#
loop_
_entity_poly.entity_id
_entity_poly.type
_entity_poly.pdbx_seq_one_letter_code
_entity_poly.pdbx_strand_id
1 'polypeptide(L)'
;MEGASDQLLVSGFYNTVNISGTDGTSRLYGYGHTVSVSSSNTTQTLYAYNDTIGVSGNGLTLNFITDPNPGNPSGSNHLTVTGSGDTISLVGPQNTVDFTAYSTSLSLTLSSSTANVTGFNDTVAVAGGSNTINVSGDNTSLTLSGTNDSVTLSGVNDTLVFGSNNTNLSVTSTNNTIQLTGGNDVVTISGDNNAVAFSASNTSLTLTASNSLNAYQVNNSIDLLGSNDSVTLATHNERVTVIGDNDTVVVA
;
A
#
# COMPACT_ATOMS: atom_id res chain seq x y z
N MET A 1 -21.96 -21.40 3.96
CA MET A 1 -21.46 -22.47 3.09
C MET A 1 -20.80 -23.46 4.03
N GLU A 2 -21.28 -24.70 4.11
CA GLU A 2 -20.82 -25.65 5.15
C GLU A 2 -19.91 -26.76 4.59
N GLY A 3 -19.59 -26.74 3.29
CA GLY A 3 -18.71 -27.69 2.63
C GLY A 3 -17.43 -27.06 2.06
N ALA A 4 -16.36 -27.85 1.97
CA ALA A 4 -15.17 -27.45 1.23
C ALA A 4 -15.50 -27.39 -0.27
N SER A 5 -15.12 -26.30 -0.93
CA SER A 5 -15.40 -25.99 -2.34
C SER A 5 -16.87 -25.64 -2.67
N ASP A 6 -17.62 -25.11 -1.70
CA ASP A 6 -18.97 -24.62 -1.97
C ASP A 6 -18.97 -23.47 -2.98
N GLN A 7 -19.95 -23.45 -3.88
CA GLN A 7 -20.19 -22.34 -4.81
C GLN A 7 -21.49 -21.62 -4.49
N LEU A 8 -21.41 -20.31 -4.30
CA LEU A 8 -22.58 -19.44 -4.18
C LEU A 8 -22.67 -18.54 -5.41
N LEU A 9 -23.83 -18.53 -6.06
CA LEU A 9 -24.16 -17.60 -7.13
C LEU A 9 -25.29 -16.69 -6.67
N VAL A 10 -25.04 -15.39 -6.67
CA VAL A 10 -26.05 -14.36 -6.38
C VAL A 10 -26.18 -13.47 -7.61
N SER A 11 -27.40 -13.27 -8.09
CA SER A 11 -27.71 -12.31 -9.16
C SER A 11 -28.73 -11.29 -8.66
N GLY A 12 -28.47 -10.00 -8.82
CA GLY A 12 -29.41 -8.93 -8.48
C GLY A 12 -28.69 -7.64 -8.07
N PHE A 13 -29.39 -6.74 -7.38
CA PHE A 13 -28.80 -5.50 -6.89
C PHE A 13 -29.02 -5.37 -5.39
N TYR A 14 -28.03 -4.85 -4.67
CA TYR A 14 -28.18 -4.51 -3.25
C TYR A 14 -28.54 -5.67 -2.30
N ASN A 15 -28.17 -6.90 -2.65
CA ASN A 15 -28.35 -8.06 -1.77
C ASN A 15 -27.40 -8.01 -0.55
N THR A 16 -27.84 -8.59 0.57
CA THR A 16 -26.97 -8.95 1.69
C THR A 16 -26.53 -10.41 1.56
N VAL A 17 -25.22 -10.65 1.62
CA VAL A 17 -24.62 -11.99 1.50
C VAL A 17 -23.73 -12.26 2.69
N ASN A 18 -24.01 -13.33 3.43
CA ASN A 18 -23.18 -13.76 4.56
C ASN A 18 -22.42 -15.02 4.18
N ILE A 19 -21.11 -14.95 4.29
CA ILE A 19 -20.17 -16.02 3.95
C ILE A 19 -19.44 -16.42 5.24
N SER A 20 -19.75 -17.62 5.70
CA SER A 20 -19.07 -18.29 6.80
C SER A 20 -18.84 -19.76 6.42
N GLY A 21 -17.86 -20.39 7.09
CA GLY A 21 -17.56 -21.82 6.95
C GLY A 21 -16.22 -22.09 6.27
N THR A 22 -16.10 -23.25 5.62
CA THR A 22 -14.89 -23.77 4.95
C THR A 22 -14.64 -23.13 3.59
N ASP A 23 -13.55 -23.51 2.92
CA ASP A 23 -13.13 -23.02 1.60
C ASP A 23 -14.28 -22.99 0.57
N GLY A 24 -14.32 -21.96 -0.28
CA GLY A 24 -15.43 -21.75 -1.18
C GLY A 24 -15.22 -20.60 -2.17
N THR A 25 -16.13 -20.53 -3.14
CA THR A 25 -16.13 -19.52 -4.19
C THR A 25 -17.51 -18.86 -4.27
N SER A 26 -17.55 -17.54 -4.31
CA SER A 26 -18.80 -16.77 -4.41
C SER A 26 -18.75 -15.84 -5.62
N ARG A 27 -19.74 -15.97 -6.51
CA ARG A 27 -19.93 -15.11 -7.68
C ARG A 27 -21.11 -14.18 -7.42
N LEU A 28 -20.87 -12.89 -7.40
CA LEU A 28 -21.91 -11.88 -7.29
C LEU A 28 -22.06 -11.16 -8.62
N TYR A 29 -23.23 -11.33 -9.24
CA TYR A 29 -23.60 -10.63 -10.46
C TYR A 29 -24.59 -9.51 -10.17
N GLY A 30 -24.30 -8.34 -10.72
CA GLY A 30 -25.00 -7.10 -10.45
C GLY A 30 -24.09 -6.13 -9.70
N TYR A 31 -24.64 -5.31 -8.83
CA TYR A 31 -23.86 -4.33 -8.06
C TYR A 31 -24.52 -3.94 -6.74
N GLY A 32 -23.73 -3.37 -5.84
CA GLY A 32 -24.18 -2.75 -4.59
C GLY A 32 -24.44 -3.75 -3.47
N HIS A 33 -23.98 -4.99 -3.60
CA HIS A 33 -24.13 -6.00 -2.56
C HIS A 33 -23.40 -5.58 -1.28
N THR A 34 -23.95 -5.99 -0.14
CA THR A 34 -23.26 -5.96 1.14
C THR A 34 -22.86 -7.38 1.48
N VAL A 35 -21.56 -7.65 1.51
CA VAL A 35 -21.01 -8.99 1.75
C VAL A 35 -20.29 -9.00 3.10
N SER A 36 -20.61 -9.95 3.97
CA SER A 36 -19.84 -10.22 5.18
C SER A 36 -19.14 -11.56 5.05
N VAL A 37 -17.80 -11.55 5.11
CA VAL A 37 -16.98 -12.75 5.17
C VAL A 37 -16.45 -12.91 6.60
N SER A 38 -16.91 -13.95 7.29
CA SER A 38 -16.53 -14.28 8.67
C SER A 38 -16.12 -15.74 8.75
N SER A 39 -14.86 -16.01 8.42
CA SER A 39 -14.28 -17.37 8.41
C SER A 39 -12.85 -17.34 8.95
N SER A 40 -12.38 -18.46 9.49
CA SER A 40 -11.04 -18.57 10.07
C SER A 40 -10.29 -19.75 9.47
N ASN A 41 -9.04 -19.53 9.05
CA ASN A 41 -8.18 -20.55 8.45
C ASN A 41 -8.78 -21.20 7.20
N THR A 42 -9.44 -20.41 6.35
CA THR A 42 -10.07 -20.88 5.10
C THR A 42 -9.68 -20.02 3.92
N THR A 43 -9.93 -20.50 2.72
CA THR A 43 -9.72 -19.75 1.47
C THR A 43 -11.06 -19.46 0.80
N GLN A 44 -11.39 -18.17 0.70
CA GLN A 44 -12.56 -17.70 -0.05
C GLN A 44 -12.12 -17.00 -1.33
N THR A 45 -12.84 -17.24 -2.42
CA THR A 45 -12.68 -16.48 -3.67
C THR A 45 -13.97 -15.71 -3.96
N LEU A 46 -13.85 -14.40 -4.21
CA LEU A 46 -14.97 -13.52 -4.50
C LEU A 46 -14.84 -12.87 -5.87
N TYR A 47 -15.93 -12.89 -6.63
CA TYR A 47 -16.09 -12.06 -7.83
C TYR A 47 -17.13 -11.00 -7.51
N ALA A 48 -16.69 -9.75 -7.41
CA ALA A 48 -17.48 -8.63 -6.92
C ALA A 48 -17.22 -7.37 -7.75
N TYR A 49 -18.27 -6.59 -7.94
CA TYR A 49 -18.22 -5.32 -8.65
C TYR A 49 -19.12 -4.30 -7.95
N ASN A 50 -18.51 -3.20 -7.55
CA ASN A 50 -19.23 -2.11 -6.86
C ASN A 50 -19.99 -2.60 -5.63
N ASP A 51 -19.33 -3.45 -4.82
CA ASP A 51 -19.88 -4.03 -3.61
C ASP A 51 -19.17 -3.50 -2.35
N THR A 52 -19.88 -3.49 -1.22
CA THR A 52 -19.31 -3.26 0.10
C THR A 52 -19.04 -4.60 0.76
N ILE A 53 -17.78 -4.89 1.11
CA ILE A 53 -17.38 -6.16 1.69
C ILE A 53 -16.71 -5.93 3.05
N GLY A 54 -17.26 -6.54 4.10
CA GLY A 54 -16.64 -6.63 5.41
C GLY A 54 -15.95 -7.98 5.61
N VAL A 55 -14.69 -7.96 6.04
CA VAL A 55 -13.88 -9.15 6.31
C VAL A 55 -13.48 -9.19 7.78
N SER A 56 -13.74 -10.32 8.39
CA SER A 56 -13.44 -10.61 9.79
C SER A 56 -13.08 -12.08 9.95
N GLY A 57 -12.47 -12.41 11.08
CA GLY A 57 -11.97 -13.76 11.34
C GLY A 57 -10.49 -13.75 11.67
N ASN A 58 -9.84 -14.89 11.45
CA ASN A 58 -8.40 -15.02 11.64
C ASN A 58 -7.83 -16.09 10.71
N GLY A 59 -6.76 -15.76 9.99
CA GLY A 59 -6.12 -16.68 9.05
C GLY A 59 -6.90 -16.93 7.77
N LEU A 60 -7.87 -16.06 7.42
CA LEU A 60 -8.59 -16.15 6.15
C LEU A 60 -7.66 -15.77 5.00
N THR A 61 -7.65 -16.58 3.95
CA THR A 61 -7.16 -16.16 2.63
C THR A 61 -8.36 -15.72 1.78
N LEU A 62 -8.44 -14.43 1.42
CA LEU A 62 -9.52 -13.92 0.57
C LEU A 62 -8.97 -13.41 -0.75
N ASN A 63 -9.42 -14.02 -1.85
CA ASN A 63 -9.01 -13.68 -3.20
C ASN A 63 -10.15 -12.98 -3.93
N PHE A 64 -9.99 -11.70 -4.23
CA PHE A 64 -10.84 -10.99 -5.19
C PHE A 64 -10.17 -11.00 -6.55
N ILE A 65 -10.78 -11.70 -7.49
CA ILE A 65 -10.24 -11.88 -8.83
C ILE A 65 -11.25 -11.41 -9.87
N THR A 66 -10.74 -11.07 -11.06
CA THR A 66 -11.59 -10.77 -12.21
C THR A 66 -12.43 -11.99 -12.56
N ASP A 67 -13.71 -11.75 -12.86
CA ASP A 67 -14.62 -12.80 -13.27
C ASP A 67 -14.14 -13.45 -14.59
N PRO A 68 -14.01 -14.80 -14.66
CA PRO A 68 -13.49 -15.47 -15.86
C PRO A 68 -14.46 -15.41 -17.04
N ASN A 69 -15.73 -15.05 -16.85
CA ASN A 69 -16.68 -14.90 -17.94
C ASN A 69 -16.52 -13.49 -18.55
N PRO A 70 -16.13 -13.38 -19.84
CA PRO A 70 -15.94 -12.10 -20.49
C PRO A 70 -17.21 -11.24 -20.46
N GLY A 71 -17.06 -9.96 -20.11
CA GLY A 71 -18.16 -8.99 -20.06
C GLY A 71 -18.73 -8.74 -18.66
N ASN A 72 -18.34 -9.54 -17.66
CA ASN A 72 -18.65 -9.24 -16.27
C ASN A 72 -17.65 -8.21 -15.72
N PRO A 73 -18.11 -7.07 -15.17
CA PRO A 73 -17.22 -6.08 -14.59
C PRO A 73 -16.59 -6.60 -13.28
N SER A 74 -15.45 -6.03 -12.90
CA SER A 74 -14.77 -6.25 -11.62
C SER A 74 -14.16 -4.95 -11.12
N GLY A 75 -14.00 -4.83 -9.80
CA GLY A 75 -13.45 -3.63 -9.16
C GLY A 75 -14.53 -2.70 -8.63
N SER A 76 -14.16 -1.46 -8.32
CA SER A 76 -15.05 -0.49 -7.67
C SER A 76 -15.60 -0.91 -6.31
N ASN A 77 -14.97 -1.90 -5.65
CA ASN A 77 -15.45 -2.41 -4.37
C ASN A 77 -14.93 -1.56 -3.21
N HIS A 78 -15.69 -1.53 -2.11
CA HIS A 78 -15.24 -1.02 -0.82
C HIS A 78 -15.03 -2.18 0.14
N LEU A 79 -13.77 -2.45 0.48
CA LEU A 79 -13.36 -3.52 1.37
C LEU A 79 -12.99 -2.96 2.74
N THR A 80 -13.53 -3.54 3.81
CA THR A 80 -13.10 -3.29 5.18
C THR A 80 -12.58 -4.57 5.80
N VAL A 81 -11.30 -4.61 6.18
CA VAL A 81 -10.66 -5.79 6.78
C VAL A 81 -10.32 -5.50 8.24
N THR A 82 -10.82 -6.36 9.12
CA THR A 82 -10.66 -6.26 10.58
C THR A 82 -10.08 -7.53 11.22
N GLY A 83 -10.09 -8.66 10.51
CA GLY A 83 -9.57 -9.95 11.00
C GLY A 83 -8.05 -9.97 11.02
N SER A 84 -7.44 -10.55 12.06
CA SER A 84 -5.98 -10.64 12.21
C SER A 84 -5.41 -11.87 11.51
N GLY A 85 -4.13 -11.88 11.14
CA GLY A 85 -3.53 -13.02 10.44
C GLY A 85 -4.10 -13.35 9.05
N ASP A 86 -5.01 -12.54 8.52
CA ASP A 86 -5.61 -12.72 7.19
C ASP A 86 -4.62 -12.40 6.05
N THR A 87 -4.81 -13.07 4.92
CA THR A 87 -4.14 -12.79 3.65
C THR A 87 -5.18 -12.35 2.62
N ILE A 88 -5.09 -11.12 2.15
CA ILE A 88 -6.08 -10.52 1.25
C ILE A 88 -5.40 -10.21 -0.09
N SER A 89 -5.96 -10.72 -1.18
CA SER A 89 -5.56 -10.37 -2.54
C SER A 89 -6.70 -9.68 -3.27
N LEU A 90 -6.46 -8.48 -3.80
CA LEU A 90 -7.46 -7.72 -4.54
C LEU A 90 -6.93 -7.27 -5.90
N VAL A 91 -7.73 -7.53 -6.94
CA VAL A 91 -7.44 -7.17 -8.32
C VAL A 91 -8.52 -6.24 -8.87
N GLY A 92 -8.10 -5.27 -9.69
CA GLY A 92 -9.00 -4.47 -10.51
C GLY A 92 -9.01 -2.98 -10.15
N PRO A 93 -9.69 -2.16 -10.94
CA PRO A 93 -9.66 -0.71 -10.79
C PRO A 93 -10.59 -0.19 -9.69
N GLN A 94 -10.35 1.03 -9.24
CA GLN A 94 -11.26 1.87 -8.44
C GLN A 94 -11.72 1.27 -7.11
N ASN A 95 -10.95 0.36 -6.52
CA ASN A 95 -11.30 -0.18 -5.22
C ASN A 95 -10.92 0.80 -4.09
N THR A 96 -11.67 0.77 -3.00
CA THR A 96 -11.30 1.39 -1.72
C THR A 96 -11.07 0.28 -0.70
N VAL A 97 -9.93 0.28 -0.02
CA VAL A 97 -9.59 -0.71 0.99
C VAL A 97 -9.30 -0.01 2.31
N ASP A 98 -10.10 -0.28 3.33
CA ASP A 98 -9.85 0.11 4.71
C ASP A 98 -9.34 -1.10 5.48
N PHE A 99 -8.05 -1.08 5.80
CA PHE A 99 -7.31 -2.19 6.35
C PHE A 99 -6.89 -1.87 7.78
N THR A 100 -7.67 -2.38 8.72
CA THR A 100 -7.53 -2.14 10.17
C THR A 100 -7.06 -3.38 10.93
N ALA A 101 -6.83 -4.46 10.18
CA ALA A 101 -6.38 -5.76 10.66
C ALA A 101 -4.98 -5.71 11.28
N TYR A 102 -4.55 -6.79 11.95
CA TYR A 102 -3.23 -6.85 12.58
C TYR A 102 -2.48 -8.10 12.15
N SER A 103 -1.17 -7.95 11.92
CA SER A 103 -0.30 -9.08 11.52
C SER A 103 -0.80 -9.78 10.26
N THR A 104 -1.16 -8.98 9.27
CA THR A 104 -1.85 -9.43 8.05
C THR A 104 -1.05 -9.14 6.79
N SER A 105 -1.35 -9.88 5.72
CA SER A 105 -0.75 -9.69 4.41
C SER A 105 -1.78 -9.15 3.43
N LEU A 106 -1.51 -8.00 2.81
CA LEU A 106 -2.37 -7.35 1.82
C LEU A 106 -1.63 -7.23 0.49
N SER A 107 -2.15 -7.86 -0.56
CA SER A 107 -1.63 -7.77 -1.92
C SER A 107 -2.65 -7.13 -2.84
N LEU A 108 -2.34 -5.94 -3.33
CA LEU A 108 -3.21 -5.09 -4.13
C LEU A 108 -2.64 -4.96 -5.55
N THR A 109 -3.32 -5.50 -6.55
CA THR A 109 -3.02 -5.21 -7.97
C THR A 109 -4.12 -4.31 -8.52
N LEU A 110 -3.97 -3.02 -8.26
CA LEU A 110 -5.03 -2.03 -8.37
C LEU A 110 -4.67 -0.92 -9.34
N SER A 111 -5.68 -0.30 -9.95
CA SER A 111 -5.51 0.98 -10.64
C SER A 111 -6.55 1.98 -10.16
N SER A 112 -6.16 3.26 -10.07
CA SER A 112 -7.08 4.33 -9.65
C SER A 112 -7.80 4.04 -8.33
N SER A 113 -7.12 3.38 -7.38
CA SER A 113 -7.72 2.87 -6.14
C SER A 113 -7.19 3.59 -4.91
N THR A 114 -7.86 3.40 -3.77
CA THR A 114 -7.44 3.91 -2.47
C THR A 114 -7.19 2.77 -1.49
N ALA A 115 -6.06 2.80 -0.78
CA ALA A 115 -5.76 1.88 0.31
C ALA A 115 -5.41 2.68 1.59
N ASN A 116 -6.19 2.47 2.65
CA ASN A 116 -5.99 3.05 3.98
C ASN A 116 -5.58 1.93 4.93
N VAL A 117 -4.31 1.90 5.33
CA VAL A 117 -3.73 0.88 6.21
C VAL A 117 -3.49 1.50 7.57
N THR A 118 -4.26 1.09 8.57
CA THR A 118 -4.16 1.57 9.95
C THR A 118 -3.80 0.46 10.93
N GLY A 119 -3.83 -0.79 10.45
CA GLY A 119 -3.32 -1.97 11.11
C GLY A 119 -1.81 -1.97 11.35
N PHE A 120 -1.35 -2.69 12.36
CA PHE A 120 0.06 -2.79 12.75
C PHE A 120 0.64 -4.17 12.42
N ASN A 121 1.97 -4.22 12.26
CA ASN A 121 2.73 -5.42 11.89
C ASN A 121 2.26 -6.04 10.57
N ASP A 122 1.79 -5.22 9.64
CA ASP A 122 1.25 -5.70 8.37
C ASP A 122 2.33 -5.75 7.28
N THR A 123 2.10 -6.62 6.29
CA THR A 123 2.86 -6.63 5.03
C THR A 123 1.92 -6.22 3.91
N VAL A 124 2.23 -5.13 3.23
CA VAL A 124 1.40 -4.54 2.18
C VAL A 124 2.20 -4.44 0.90
N ALA A 125 1.70 -5.04 -0.18
CA ALA A 125 2.24 -4.89 -1.51
C ALA A 125 1.18 -4.25 -2.41
N VAL A 126 1.51 -3.11 -3.04
CA VAL A 126 0.62 -2.47 -4.02
C VAL A 126 1.32 -2.34 -5.36
N ALA A 127 0.64 -2.82 -6.38
CA ALA A 127 1.02 -2.75 -7.78
C ALA A 127 -0.11 -2.14 -8.61
N GLY A 128 0.19 -1.83 -9.87
CA GLY A 128 -0.67 -1.03 -10.73
C GLY A 128 -0.63 0.46 -10.37
N GLY A 129 -1.20 1.33 -11.20
CA GLY A 129 -0.90 2.77 -11.14
C GLY A 129 -2.06 3.67 -10.72
N SER A 130 -1.72 4.91 -10.40
CA SER A 130 -2.66 5.96 -10.01
C SER A 130 -3.39 5.67 -8.71
N ASN A 131 -2.73 5.01 -7.75
CA ASN A 131 -3.33 4.68 -6.46
C ASN A 131 -3.05 5.76 -5.41
N THR A 132 -3.98 5.96 -4.48
CA THR A 132 -3.76 6.72 -3.25
C THR A 132 -3.54 5.74 -2.10
N ILE A 133 -2.38 5.78 -1.45
CA ILE A 133 -2.04 4.89 -0.35
C ILE A 133 -1.78 5.73 0.91
N ASN A 134 -2.52 5.46 1.97
CA ASN A 134 -2.33 6.07 3.29
C ASN A 134 -1.99 4.97 4.28
N VAL A 135 -0.80 5.01 4.87
CA VAL A 135 -0.36 4.05 5.89
C VAL A 135 -0.09 4.79 7.18
N SER A 136 -0.86 4.49 8.22
CA SER A 136 -0.72 5.09 9.55
C SER A 136 -0.49 4.06 10.65
N GLY A 137 -0.42 2.78 10.30
CA GLY A 137 -0.19 1.72 11.25
C GLY A 137 1.28 1.33 11.34
N ASP A 138 1.74 1.12 12.57
CA ASP A 138 3.16 0.95 12.87
C ASP A 138 3.71 -0.42 12.49
N ASN A 139 5.02 -0.49 12.24
CA ASN A 139 5.77 -1.70 11.90
C ASN A 139 5.23 -2.37 10.61
N THR A 140 4.75 -1.56 9.67
CA THR A 140 4.25 -2.00 8.37
C THR A 140 5.41 -2.16 7.40
N SER A 141 5.46 -3.29 6.69
CA SER A 141 6.31 -3.47 5.51
C SER A 141 5.51 -3.14 4.25
N LEU A 142 5.77 -1.99 3.64
CA LEU A 142 5.11 -1.52 2.43
C LEU A 142 6.02 -1.66 1.21
N THR A 143 5.57 -2.37 0.17
CA THR A 143 6.23 -2.45 -1.13
C THR A 143 5.34 -1.85 -2.20
N LEU A 144 5.87 -0.91 -2.98
CA LEU A 144 5.15 -0.22 -4.06
C LEU A 144 5.92 -0.36 -5.37
N SER A 145 5.24 -0.89 -6.39
CA SER A 145 5.81 -1.08 -7.74
C SER A 145 4.93 -0.49 -8.85
N GLY A 146 3.91 0.27 -8.47
CA GLY A 146 2.99 0.98 -9.34
C GLY A 146 3.62 2.17 -10.07
N THR A 147 2.81 3.01 -10.71
CA THR A 147 3.29 4.30 -11.23
C THR A 147 2.24 5.35 -11.00
N ASN A 148 2.64 6.61 -10.88
CA ASN A 148 1.72 7.73 -10.67
C ASN A 148 0.92 7.61 -9.35
N ASP A 149 1.50 6.99 -8.34
CA ASP A 149 0.82 6.82 -7.06
C ASP A 149 0.91 8.12 -6.24
N SER A 150 0.16 8.19 -5.14
CA SER A 150 0.25 9.23 -4.12
C SER A 150 0.25 8.55 -2.76
N VAL A 151 1.31 8.73 -1.98
CA VAL A 151 1.56 7.94 -0.78
C VAL A 151 1.80 8.84 0.42
N THR A 152 1.06 8.57 1.50
CA THR A 152 1.29 9.17 2.81
C THR A 152 1.65 8.09 3.80
N LEU A 153 2.82 8.20 4.42
CA LEU A 153 3.31 7.31 5.48
C LEU A 153 3.39 8.08 6.80
N SER A 154 2.62 7.64 7.78
CA SER A 154 2.53 8.21 9.12
C SER A 154 2.64 7.16 10.24
N GLY A 155 2.80 5.87 9.91
CA GLY A 155 3.14 4.80 10.86
C GLY A 155 4.64 4.82 11.23
N VAL A 156 4.97 4.42 12.45
CA VAL A 156 6.33 4.43 13.00
C VAL A 156 7.00 3.07 12.82
N ASN A 157 8.32 3.07 12.62
CA ASN A 157 9.12 1.85 12.42
C ASN A 157 8.72 1.05 11.16
N ASP A 158 8.22 1.73 10.14
CA ASP A 158 7.82 1.10 8.90
C ASP A 158 9.04 0.82 8.01
N THR A 159 8.92 -0.19 7.17
CA THR A 159 9.86 -0.44 6.07
C THR A 159 9.15 -0.17 4.75
N LEU A 160 9.66 0.80 3.99
CA LEU A 160 9.11 1.18 2.70
C LEU A 160 10.10 0.84 1.57
N VAL A 161 9.70 -0.07 0.68
CA VAL A 161 10.36 -0.30 -0.61
C VAL A 161 9.56 0.37 -1.71
N PHE A 162 10.11 1.45 -2.24
CA PHE A 162 9.44 2.37 -3.13
C PHE A 162 10.10 2.35 -4.51
N GLY A 163 9.53 1.54 -5.42
CA GLY A 163 9.98 1.39 -6.80
C GLY A 163 9.09 2.05 -7.84
N SER A 164 8.02 2.72 -7.42
CA SER A 164 7.08 3.37 -8.32
C SER A 164 7.67 4.63 -8.96
N ASN A 165 7.47 4.82 -10.27
CA ASN A 165 7.85 6.06 -10.95
C ASN A 165 6.72 7.10 -10.90
N ASN A 166 7.07 8.38 -11.05
CA ASN A 166 6.15 9.51 -11.16
C ASN A 166 5.21 9.68 -9.94
N THR A 167 5.69 9.36 -8.74
CA THR A 167 4.86 9.35 -7.52
C THR A 167 5.18 10.54 -6.60
N ASN A 168 4.16 10.96 -5.84
CA ASN A 168 4.34 11.79 -4.67
C ASN A 168 4.41 10.92 -3.40
N LEU A 169 5.49 11.02 -2.63
CA LEU A 169 5.65 10.37 -1.32
C LEU A 169 5.77 11.43 -0.22
N SER A 170 4.91 11.37 0.79
CA SER A 170 4.98 12.18 2.00
C SER A 170 5.16 11.27 3.21
N VAL A 171 6.24 11.46 3.95
CA VAL A 171 6.53 10.72 5.19
C VAL A 171 6.57 11.70 6.35
N THR A 172 5.65 11.56 7.30
CA THR A 172 5.60 12.40 8.52
C THR A 172 6.02 11.65 9.77
N SER A 173 6.19 10.33 9.68
CA SER A 173 6.56 9.48 10.79
C SER A 173 8.06 9.28 10.96
N THR A 174 8.41 8.66 12.09
CA THR A 174 9.78 8.49 12.55
C THR A 174 10.26 7.05 12.47
N ASN A 175 11.58 6.88 12.51
CA ASN A 175 12.25 5.57 12.61
C ASN A 175 12.00 4.62 11.43
N ASN A 176 11.63 5.13 10.26
CA ASN A 176 11.36 4.28 9.10
C ASN A 176 12.64 3.96 8.34
N THR A 177 12.65 2.79 7.69
CA THR A 177 13.64 2.43 6.67
C THR A 177 13.01 2.59 5.30
N ILE A 178 13.55 3.48 4.47
CA ILE A 178 12.96 3.85 3.19
C ILE A 178 13.98 3.58 2.08
N GLN A 179 13.58 2.78 1.09
CA GLN A 179 14.35 2.55 -0.13
C GLN A 179 13.61 3.13 -1.32
N LEU A 180 14.22 4.12 -1.97
CA LEU A 180 13.67 4.82 -3.13
C LEU A 180 14.46 4.42 -4.38
N THR A 181 13.79 3.82 -5.36
CA THR A 181 14.39 3.33 -6.61
C THR A 181 13.65 3.80 -7.86
N GLY A 182 12.38 4.18 -7.75
CA GLY A 182 11.62 4.83 -8.81
C GLY A 182 12.19 6.21 -9.17
N GLY A 183 11.89 6.71 -10.37
CA GLY A 183 12.35 8.00 -10.85
C GLY A 183 11.20 8.95 -11.18
N ASN A 184 11.56 10.23 -11.32
CA ASN A 184 10.64 11.34 -11.55
C ASN A 184 9.65 11.54 -10.39
N ASP A 185 10.10 11.28 -9.17
CA ASP A 185 9.26 11.38 -7.98
C ASP A 185 9.39 12.74 -7.28
N VAL A 186 8.41 13.05 -6.44
CA VAL A 186 8.49 14.13 -5.46
C VAL A 186 8.36 13.51 -4.08
N VAL A 187 9.41 13.62 -3.27
CA VAL A 187 9.49 12.99 -1.96
C VAL A 187 9.71 14.06 -0.90
N THR A 188 8.86 14.08 0.12
CA THR A 188 9.03 14.91 1.33
C THR A 188 9.08 14.02 2.56
N ILE A 189 10.13 14.16 3.36
CA ILE A 189 10.30 13.46 4.62
C ILE A 189 10.42 14.50 5.74
N SER A 190 9.44 14.51 6.63
CA SER A 190 9.28 15.47 7.70
C SER A 190 9.31 14.86 9.10
N GLY A 191 9.38 13.54 9.21
CA GLY A 191 9.66 12.89 10.49
C GLY A 191 11.15 12.65 10.71
N ASP A 192 11.54 12.52 11.97
CA ASP A 192 12.91 12.28 12.41
C ASP A 192 13.34 10.81 12.34
N ASN A 193 14.65 10.60 12.28
CA ASN A 193 15.33 9.32 12.40
C ASN A 193 14.93 8.31 11.33
N ASN A 194 14.58 8.76 10.13
CA ASN A 194 14.41 7.86 8.98
C ASN A 194 15.77 7.58 8.33
N ALA A 195 15.97 6.32 7.93
CA ALA A 195 17.10 5.89 7.12
C ALA A 195 16.66 5.75 5.66
N VAL A 196 17.24 6.55 4.78
CA VAL A 196 16.83 6.67 3.38
C VAL A 196 17.96 6.16 2.48
N ALA A 197 17.73 5.03 1.83
CA ALA A 197 18.54 4.56 0.71
C ALA A 197 17.94 5.12 -0.59
N PHE A 198 18.67 6.02 -1.24
CA PHE A 198 18.16 6.81 -2.35
C PHE A 198 18.90 6.48 -3.64
N SER A 199 18.23 5.72 -4.48
CA SER A 199 18.71 5.30 -5.80
C SER A 199 17.74 5.69 -6.92
N ALA A 200 16.91 6.71 -6.70
CA ALA A 200 16.00 7.30 -7.66
C ALA A 200 16.72 8.24 -8.65
N SER A 201 16.18 8.41 -9.86
CA SER A 201 16.68 9.39 -10.84
C SER A 201 15.65 10.48 -11.13
N ASN A 202 16.08 11.72 -11.37
CA ASN A 202 15.20 12.87 -11.63
C ASN A 202 14.17 13.13 -10.53
N THR A 203 14.50 12.81 -9.29
CA THR A 203 13.61 12.94 -8.14
C THR A 203 13.95 14.20 -7.35
N SER A 204 12.90 14.88 -6.88
CA SER A 204 13.02 15.97 -5.90
C SER A 204 12.81 15.39 -4.52
N LEU A 205 13.85 15.38 -3.69
CA LEU A 205 13.83 14.94 -2.30
C LEU A 205 13.97 16.14 -1.37
N THR A 206 13.02 16.31 -0.46
CA THR A 206 13.08 17.33 0.58
C THR A 206 13.08 16.67 1.95
N LEU A 207 14.11 16.95 2.75
CA LEU A 207 14.20 16.55 4.16
C LEU A 207 13.96 17.78 5.03
N THR A 208 12.93 17.76 5.87
CA THR A 208 12.60 18.89 6.76
C THR A 208 12.84 18.58 8.24
N ALA A 209 13.35 17.39 8.54
CA ALA A 209 13.64 16.87 9.87
C ALA A 209 14.94 16.07 9.83
N SER A 210 15.38 15.54 10.97
CA SER A 210 16.71 14.94 11.12
C SER A 210 16.74 13.51 10.56
N ASN A 211 17.45 13.27 9.45
CA ASN A 211 17.45 11.97 8.79
C ASN A 211 18.84 11.52 8.31
N SER A 212 18.96 10.23 8.00
CA SER A 212 20.13 9.70 7.31
C SER A 212 19.80 9.42 5.86
N LEU A 213 20.62 9.93 4.94
CA LEU A 213 20.46 9.76 3.50
C LEU A 213 21.73 9.17 2.90
N ASN A 214 21.56 8.08 2.17
CA ASN A 214 22.63 7.48 1.37
C ASN A 214 22.19 7.46 -0.10
N ALA A 215 22.73 8.40 -0.88
CA ALA A 215 22.32 8.65 -2.25
C ALA A 215 23.36 8.16 -3.27
N TYR A 216 22.90 7.47 -4.30
CA TYR A 216 23.75 6.83 -5.30
C TYR A 216 23.29 7.13 -6.75
N GLN A 217 23.04 8.37 -7.20
CA GLN A 217 22.50 8.62 -8.57
C GLN A 217 22.73 9.98 -9.26
N VAL A 218 22.60 9.98 -10.59
CA VAL A 218 22.67 11.17 -11.45
C VAL A 218 21.35 11.97 -11.52
N ASN A 219 21.44 13.30 -11.37
CA ASN A 219 20.41 14.31 -11.64
C ASN A 219 19.24 14.42 -10.65
N ASN A 220 19.50 14.33 -9.36
CA ASN A 220 18.48 14.60 -8.35
C ASN A 220 18.57 16.02 -7.80
N SER A 221 17.44 16.47 -7.25
CA SER A 221 17.34 17.69 -6.46
C SER A 221 17.13 17.30 -5.01
N ILE A 222 18.07 17.62 -4.12
CA ILE A 222 18.02 17.30 -2.70
C ILE A 222 18.03 18.62 -1.92
N ASP A 223 16.96 18.90 -1.19
CA ASP A 223 16.87 20.06 -0.31
C ASP A 223 16.85 19.59 1.16
N LEU A 224 17.91 19.92 1.90
CA LEU A 224 18.06 19.69 3.34
C LEU A 224 17.63 20.96 4.08
N LEU A 225 16.40 20.92 4.60
CA LEU A 225 15.76 22.02 5.33
C LEU A 225 15.70 21.74 6.84
N GLY A 226 15.91 20.48 7.23
CA GLY A 226 15.92 19.99 8.61
C GLY A 226 17.20 20.30 9.35
N SER A 227 17.57 19.54 10.37
CA SER A 227 18.85 19.71 11.05
C SER A 227 19.41 18.36 11.41
N ASN A 228 20.73 18.25 11.57
CA ASN A 228 21.39 17.00 11.90
C ASN A 228 21.21 15.91 10.83
N ASP A 229 21.06 16.31 9.57
CA ASP A 229 21.02 15.36 8.48
C ASP A 229 22.41 14.75 8.25
N SER A 230 22.47 13.43 8.07
CA SER A 230 23.69 12.71 7.71
C SER A 230 23.57 12.19 6.29
N VAL A 231 24.22 12.87 5.34
CA VAL A 231 24.09 12.63 3.92
C VAL A 231 25.40 12.14 3.32
N THR A 232 25.34 11.01 2.63
CA THR A 232 26.43 10.53 1.75
C THR A 232 25.94 10.53 0.30
N LEU A 233 26.73 11.13 -0.60
CA LEU A 233 26.47 11.19 -2.04
C LEU A 233 27.59 10.45 -2.76
N ALA A 234 27.25 9.42 -3.55
CA ALA A 234 28.22 8.56 -4.23
C ALA A 234 28.39 8.84 -5.73
N THR A 235 27.74 9.86 -6.29
CA THR A 235 27.79 10.17 -7.73
C THR A 235 27.77 11.67 -8.02
N HIS A 236 27.80 12.02 -9.31
CA HIS A 236 28.05 13.36 -9.83
C HIS A 236 26.87 13.79 -10.72
N ASN A 237 25.93 14.57 -10.19
CA ASN A 237 25.12 15.64 -10.84
C ASN A 237 23.89 16.02 -9.97
N GLU A 238 23.99 15.88 -8.66
CA GLU A 238 22.96 16.24 -7.71
C GLU A 238 23.02 17.76 -7.46
N ARG A 239 21.86 18.41 -7.49
CA ARG A 239 21.71 19.73 -6.88
C ARG A 239 21.39 19.50 -5.42
N VAL A 240 22.28 19.92 -4.53
CA VAL A 240 22.04 19.87 -3.08
C VAL A 240 21.93 21.28 -2.53
N THR A 241 20.82 21.56 -1.86
CA THR A 241 20.62 22.78 -1.08
C THR A 241 20.64 22.42 0.39
N VAL A 242 21.45 23.13 1.18
CA VAL A 242 21.49 22.94 2.64
C VAL A 242 21.13 24.28 3.27
N ILE A 243 20.02 24.32 3.99
CA ILE A 243 19.52 25.53 4.66
C ILE A 243 19.54 25.36 6.18
N GLY A 244 19.35 24.16 6.68
CA GLY A 244 19.32 23.94 8.11
C GLY A 244 20.67 23.68 8.75
N ASP A 245 20.63 23.31 10.02
CA ASP A 245 21.78 23.36 10.92
C ASP A 245 22.36 21.98 11.24
N ASN A 246 23.67 21.93 11.48
CA ASN A 246 24.40 20.73 11.90
C ASN A 246 24.31 19.53 10.93
N ASP A 247 24.14 19.80 9.64
CA ASP A 247 24.14 18.76 8.62
C ASP A 247 25.55 18.33 8.25
N THR A 248 25.74 17.03 8.06
CA THR A 248 26.97 16.44 7.53
C THR A 248 26.70 15.95 6.12
N VAL A 249 27.36 16.54 5.13
CA VAL A 249 27.30 16.10 3.72
C VAL A 249 28.68 15.60 3.29
N VAL A 250 28.75 14.32 2.96
CA VAL A 250 29.94 13.67 2.42
C VAL A 250 29.70 13.36 0.94
N VAL A 251 30.62 13.79 0.08
CA VAL A 251 30.65 13.43 -1.34
C VAL A 251 31.80 12.45 -1.55
N ALA A 252 31.50 11.23 -1.98
CA ALA A 252 32.43 10.11 -2.13
C ALA A 252 32.85 9.88 -3.58
#